data_AF-A0A1N7EEL8-F1
#
_entry.id   AF-A0A1N7EEL8-F1
#
_cell.length_a   1.000
_cell.length_b   1.000
_cell.length_c   1.000
_cell.angle_alpha   90.00
_cell.angle_beta   90.00
_cell.angle_gamma   90.00
#
_symmetry.space_group_name_H-M   'P 1'
#
loop_
_entity.id
_entity.type
_entity.pdbx_description
1 polymer ?
#
loop_
_entity_poly.entity_id
_entity_poly.type
_entity_poly.pdbx_seq_one_letter_code
_entity_poly.pdbx_strand_id
1 'polypeptide(L)'
;MSGTAVMVVVVVVAVFVLVGAATFAVAANRRIRRFARSNEIIPGLPGNAPADWARSPEPEAVLHRRIRYALDEIRQNPGIVPNDRLRVARDELERAAVRLDDALIASSTLPADHRIERRETLETAVDEVEKLPGIAYTGTVGEALTAFATATDRINSLA
;
A
#
# COMPACT_ATOMS: atom_id res chain seq x y z
N MET A 1 -45.12 36.83 -11.59
CA MET A 1 -44.59 35.52 -12.05
C MET A 1 -45.75 34.54 -12.08
N SER A 2 -46.05 33.92 -13.23
CA SER A 2 -47.04 32.84 -13.30
C SER A 2 -46.52 31.60 -12.57
N GLY A 3 -47.42 30.77 -12.00
CA GLY A 3 -47.03 29.54 -11.30
C GLY A 3 -46.17 28.59 -12.15
N THR A 4 -46.32 28.65 -13.47
CA THR A 4 -45.48 27.94 -14.45
C THR A 4 -44.01 28.37 -14.41
N ALA A 5 -43.73 29.68 -14.30
CA ALA A 5 -42.37 30.19 -14.24
C ALA A 5 -41.67 29.76 -12.95
N VAL A 6 -42.39 29.75 -11.82
CA VAL A 6 -41.87 29.25 -10.54
C VAL A 6 -41.53 27.77 -10.63
N MET A 7 -42.42 26.96 -11.20
CA MET A 7 -42.20 25.52 -11.37
C MET A 7 -40.96 25.23 -12.22
N VAL A 8 -40.79 25.93 -13.34
CA VAL A 8 -39.61 25.77 -14.21
C VAL A 8 -38.33 26.09 -13.46
N VAL A 9 -38.29 27.20 -12.71
CA VAL A 9 -37.10 27.58 -11.92
C VAL A 9 -36.77 26.51 -10.87
N VAL A 10 -37.76 26.00 -10.14
CA VAL A 10 -37.56 24.96 -9.12
C VAL A 10 -37.01 23.68 -9.74
N VAL A 11 -37.56 23.24 -10.88
CA VAL A 11 -37.07 22.05 -11.59
C VAL A 11 -35.63 22.23 -12.06
N VAL A 12 -35.29 23.38 -12.63
CA VAL A 12 -33.93 23.69 -13.08
C VAL A 12 -32.94 23.67 -11.90
N VAL A 13 -33.29 24.31 -10.78
CA VAL A 13 -32.45 24.30 -9.57
C VAL A 13 -32.28 22.87 -9.02
N ALA A 14 -33.34 22.08 -8.97
CA ALA A 14 -33.28 20.69 -8.52
C ALA A 14 -32.35 19.84 -9.41
N VAL A 15 -32.42 20.01 -10.74
CA VAL A 15 -31.52 19.34 -11.68
C VAL A 15 -30.05 19.74 -11.43
N PHE A 16 -29.77 21.03 -11.24
CA PHE A 16 -28.41 21.50 -10.94
C PHE A 16 -27.87 20.92 -9.62
N VAL A 17 -28.70 20.84 -8.57
CA VAL A 17 -28.31 20.23 -7.30
C VAL A 17 -28.01 18.74 -7.46
N LEU A 18 -28.84 18.00 -8.20
CA LEU A 18 -28.62 16.57 -8.46
C LEU A 18 -27.35 16.31 -9.27
N VAL A 19 -27.11 17.11 -10.31
CA VAL A 19 -25.87 17.03 -11.12
C VAL A 19 -24.65 17.39 -10.27
N GLY A 20 -24.74 18.42 -9.42
CA GLY A 20 -23.69 18.80 -8.47
C GLY A 20 -23.37 17.68 -7.47
N ALA A 21 -24.38 17.05 -6.88
CA ALA A 21 -24.21 15.94 -5.94
C ALA A 21 -23.58 14.72 -6.61
N ALA A 22 -24.02 14.36 -7.82
CA ALA A 22 -23.48 13.22 -8.57
C ALA A 22 -22.00 13.42 -8.93
N THR A 23 -21.62 14.61 -9.39
CA THR A 23 -20.22 14.91 -9.73
C THR A 23 -19.32 14.91 -8.50
N PHE A 24 -19.80 15.42 -7.36
CA PHE A 24 -19.07 15.39 -6.09
C PHE A 24 -18.86 13.95 -5.59
N ALA A 25 -19.90 13.10 -5.64
CA ALA A 25 -19.79 11.70 -5.24
C ALA A 25 -18.78 10.92 -6.11
N VAL A 26 -18.79 11.13 -7.43
CA VAL A 26 -17.82 10.52 -8.35
C VAL A 26 -16.41 11.01 -8.07
N ALA A 27 -16.23 12.31 -7.85
CA ALA A 27 -14.92 12.91 -7.55
C ALA A 27 -14.37 12.42 -6.20
N ALA A 28 -15.21 12.34 -5.17
CA ALA A 28 -14.85 11.81 -3.85
C ALA A 28 -14.43 10.34 -3.94
N ASN A 29 -15.21 9.50 -4.63
CA ASN A 29 -14.90 8.09 -4.81
C ASN A 29 -13.59 7.87 -5.58
N ARG A 30 -13.31 8.68 -6.62
CA ARG A 30 -12.01 8.65 -7.33
C ARG A 30 -10.84 9.02 -6.43
N ARG A 31 -11.00 10.03 -5.56
CA ARG A 31 -9.96 10.46 -4.60
C ARG A 31 -9.71 9.38 -3.56
N ILE A 32 -10.77 8.82 -2.97
CA ILE A 32 -10.69 7.73 -1.99
C ILE A 32 -10.02 6.51 -2.62
N ARG A 33 -10.43 6.08 -3.82
CA ARG A 33 -9.81 4.94 -4.52
C ARG A 33 -8.37 5.17 -4.92
N ARG A 34 -7.96 6.42 -5.18
CA ARG A 34 -6.56 6.74 -5.48
C ARG A 34 -5.71 6.74 -4.21
N PHE A 35 -6.29 7.21 -3.11
CA PHE A 35 -5.66 7.26 -1.80
C PHE A 35 -5.51 5.86 -1.18
N ALA A 36 -6.56 5.04 -1.25
CA ALA A 36 -6.53 3.63 -0.88
C ALA A 36 -5.45 2.90 -1.69
N ARG A 37 -5.47 3.03 -3.03
CA ARG A 37 -4.42 2.46 -3.89
C ARG A 37 -3.00 2.96 -3.60
N SER A 38 -2.84 4.19 -3.12
CA SER A 38 -1.52 4.68 -2.71
C SER A 38 -1.02 4.13 -1.37
N ASN A 39 -1.89 3.44 -0.63
CA ASN A 39 -1.62 2.82 0.68
C ASN A 39 -1.70 1.28 0.64
N GLU A 40 -1.85 0.70 -0.54
CA GLU A 40 -1.90 -0.75 -0.74
C GLU A 40 -0.48 -1.30 -0.95
N ILE A 41 -0.11 -2.34 -0.19
CA ILE A 41 1.14 -3.11 -0.39
C ILE A 41 1.04 -3.94 -1.68
N ILE A 42 -0.07 -4.66 -1.83
CA ILE A 42 -0.41 -5.45 -3.02
C ILE A 42 -1.48 -4.69 -3.81
N PRO A 43 -1.21 -4.27 -5.07
CA PRO A 43 -2.17 -3.49 -5.84
C PRO A 43 -3.51 -4.21 -6.02
N GLY A 44 -4.60 -3.53 -5.68
CA GLY A 44 -5.96 -4.06 -5.77
C GLY A 44 -6.39 -4.89 -4.57
N LEU A 45 -5.52 -5.14 -3.60
CA LEU A 45 -5.85 -5.75 -2.32
C LEU A 45 -5.83 -4.69 -1.21
N PRO A 46 -6.98 -4.36 -0.60
CA PRO A 46 -7.03 -3.39 0.49
C PRO A 46 -6.11 -3.81 1.64
N GLY A 47 -5.19 -2.93 2.03
CA GLY A 47 -4.34 -3.10 3.22
C GLY A 47 -5.02 -2.59 4.49
N ASN A 48 -4.44 -2.92 5.65
CA ASN A 48 -4.91 -2.46 6.96
C ASN A 48 -4.30 -1.12 7.40
N ALA A 49 -3.30 -0.60 6.68
CA ALA A 49 -2.60 0.62 7.04
C ALA A 49 -3.57 1.83 7.12
N PRO A 50 -3.47 2.66 8.17
CA PRO A 50 -4.22 3.90 8.29
C PRO A 50 -4.08 4.76 7.04
N ALA A 51 -5.18 5.34 6.58
CA ALA A 51 -5.20 6.00 5.28
C ALA A 51 -4.23 7.20 5.23
N ASP A 52 -4.07 7.92 6.33
CA ASP A 52 -3.14 9.03 6.49
C ASP A 52 -1.65 8.65 6.38
N TRP A 53 -1.30 7.37 6.52
CA TRP A 53 0.08 6.88 6.32
C TRP A 53 0.63 7.12 4.92
N ALA A 54 -0.23 7.31 3.92
CA ALA A 54 0.19 7.71 2.59
C ALA A 54 1.02 9.01 2.57
N ARG A 55 0.88 9.87 3.60
CA ARG A 55 1.61 11.15 3.71
C ARG A 55 2.16 11.45 5.10
N SER A 56 1.83 10.65 6.11
CA SER A 56 2.28 10.89 7.49
C SER A 56 3.81 10.84 7.62
N PRO A 57 4.42 11.77 8.36
CA PRO A 57 5.85 11.72 8.68
C PRO A 57 6.17 10.75 9.83
N GLU A 58 5.17 10.11 10.43
CA GLU A 58 5.40 9.14 11.51
C GLU A 58 6.32 8.00 11.05
N PRO A 59 7.21 7.52 11.93
CA PRO A 59 8.20 6.49 11.56
C PRO A 59 7.59 5.24 10.93
N GLU A 60 6.51 4.71 11.50
CA GLU A 60 5.82 3.51 11.01
C GLU A 60 5.22 3.73 9.62
N ALA A 61 4.66 4.92 9.36
CA ALA A 61 4.16 5.30 8.04
C ALA A 61 5.28 5.44 7.00
N VAL A 62 6.47 5.90 7.40
CA VAL A 62 7.66 5.92 6.54
C VAL A 62 8.06 4.49 6.16
N LEU A 63 8.11 3.57 7.13
CA LEU A 63 8.45 2.16 6.92
C LEU A 63 7.44 1.47 5.99
N HIS A 64 6.13 1.68 6.18
CA HIS A 64 5.09 1.20 5.26
C HIS A 64 5.38 1.61 3.80
N ARG A 65 5.68 2.89 3.56
CA ARG A 65 5.95 3.39 2.21
C ARG A 65 7.22 2.80 1.61
N ARG A 66 8.26 2.59 2.43
CA ARG A 66 9.51 1.94 2.03
C ARG A 66 9.28 0.52 1.52
N ILE A 67 8.51 -0.29 2.27
CA ILE A 67 8.07 -1.62 1.83
C ILE A 67 7.35 -1.52 0.47
N ARG A 68 6.38 -0.61 0.36
CA ARG A 68 5.59 -0.44 -0.86
C ARG A 68 6.45 -0.10 -2.08
N TYR A 69 7.43 0.79 -1.93
CA TYR A 69 8.33 1.16 -3.03
C TYR A 69 9.23 0.00 -3.45
N ALA A 70 9.82 -0.73 -2.50
CA ALA A 70 10.67 -1.88 -2.82
C ALA A 70 9.89 -2.97 -3.56
N LEU A 71 8.68 -3.32 -3.11
CA LEU A 71 7.86 -4.33 -3.80
C LEU A 71 7.37 -3.86 -5.17
N ASP A 72 7.11 -2.56 -5.34
CA ASP A 72 6.74 -1.99 -6.64
C ASP A 72 7.89 -2.12 -7.64
N GLU A 73 9.12 -1.89 -7.21
CA GLU A 73 10.32 -2.08 -8.03
C GLU A 73 10.54 -3.56 -8.40
N ILE A 74 10.35 -4.49 -7.45
CA ILE A 74 10.38 -5.93 -7.74
C ILE A 74 9.30 -6.30 -8.76
N ARG A 75 8.06 -5.80 -8.61
CA ARG A 75 6.96 -6.07 -9.57
C ARG A 75 7.27 -5.58 -10.97
N GLN A 76 8.01 -4.48 -11.10
CA GLN A 76 8.39 -3.88 -12.39
C GLN A 76 9.62 -4.54 -13.02
N ASN A 77 10.30 -5.46 -12.32
CA ASN A 77 11.47 -6.13 -12.84
C ASN A 77 11.13 -7.06 -14.02
N PRO A 78 11.62 -6.78 -15.25
CA PRO A 78 11.29 -7.57 -16.43
C PRO A 78 11.89 -8.99 -16.39
N GLY A 79 12.91 -9.23 -15.56
CA GLY A 79 13.53 -10.55 -15.37
C GLY A 79 12.67 -11.51 -14.55
N ILE A 80 11.72 -11.01 -13.75
CA ILE A 80 10.83 -11.84 -12.93
C ILE A 80 9.66 -12.39 -13.75
N VAL A 81 9.07 -11.57 -14.63
CA VAL A 81 7.88 -11.93 -15.42
C VAL A 81 8.01 -13.26 -16.18
N PRO A 82 9.10 -13.56 -16.91
CA PRO A 82 9.22 -14.79 -17.67
C PRO A 82 9.58 -16.02 -16.80
N ASN A 83 9.87 -15.85 -15.50
CA ASN A 83 10.34 -16.92 -14.63
C ASN A 83 9.29 -17.26 -13.56
N ASP A 84 8.58 -18.38 -13.74
CA ASP A 84 7.52 -18.79 -12.83
C ASP A 84 7.98 -19.00 -11.38
N ARG A 85 9.21 -19.46 -11.15
CA ARG A 85 9.74 -19.64 -9.79
C ARG A 85 9.93 -18.30 -9.08
N LEU A 86 10.50 -17.31 -9.77
CA LEU A 86 10.65 -15.96 -9.22
C LEU A 86 9.30 -15.30 -9.00
N ARG A 87 8.32 -15.56 -9.88
CA ARG A 87 6.97 -15.03 -9.75
C ARG A 87 6.25 -15.59 -8.50
N VAL A 88 6.36 -16.90 -8.26
CA VAL A 88 5.84 -17.53 -7.04
C VAL A 88 6.55 -17.00 -5.78
N ALA A 89 7.89 -16.93 -5.80
CA ALA A 89 8.66 -16.42 -4.67
C ALA A 89 8.34 -14.94 -4.35
N ARG A 90 8.12 -14.12 -5.38
CA ARG A 90 7.63 -12.74 -5.20
C ARG A 90 6.25 -12.72 -4.54
N ASP A 91 5.31 -13.55 -4.99
CA ASP A 91 3.96 -13.60 -4.42
C ASP A 91 3.98 -14.04 -2.94
N GLU A 92 4.91 -14.92 -2.57
CA GLU A 92 5.17 -15.30 -1.17
C GLU A 92 5.74 -14.15 -0.35
N LEU A 93 6.74 -13.45 -0.90
CA LEU A 93 7.33 -12.25 -0.30
C LEU A 93 6.28 -11.15 -0.09
N GLU A 94 5.42 -10.88 -1.07
CA GLU A 94 4.37 -9.87 -0.96
C GLU A 94 3.38 -10.20 0.18
N ARG A 95 3.00 -11.48 0.32
CA ARG A 95 2.17 -11.93 1.45
C ARG A 95 2.88 -11.79 2.79
N ALA A 96 4.18 -12.03 2.85
CA ALA A 96 4.97 -11.79 4.05
C ALA A 96 5.06 -10.31 4.37
N ALA A 97 5.28 -9.46 3.37
CA ALA A 97 5.33 -8.01 3.55
C ALA A 97 4.01 -7.43 4.07
N VAL A 98 2.85 -8.01 3.74
CA VAL A 98 1.57 -7.64 4.38
C VAL A 98 1.60 -7.95 5.89
N ARG A 99 2.14 -9.09 6.31
CA ARG A 99 2.30 -9.40 7.75
C ARG A 99 3.28 -8.45 8.44
N LEU A 100 4.36 -8.07 7.75
CA LEU A 100 5.29 -7.05 8.25
C LEU A 100 4.59 -5.70 8.45
N ASP A 101 3.74 -5.30 7.50
CA ASP A 101 2.93 -4.08 7.59
C ASP A 101 1.92 -4.14 8.73
N ASP A 102 1.23 -5.28 8.90
CA ASP A 102 0.33 -5.52 10.04
C ASP A 102 1.07 -5.41 11.39
N ALA A 103 2.32 -5.89 11.46
CA ALA A 103 3.16 -5.75 12.65
C ALA A 103 3.58 -4.29 12.92
N LEU A 104 3.80 -3.48 11.87
CA LEU A 104 4.05 -2.03 12.00
C LEU A 104 2.80 -1.28 12.48
N ILE A 105 1.63 -1.66 11.99
CA ILE A 105 0.36 -1.09 12.44
C ILE A 105 0.15 -1.43 13.91
N ALA A 106 0.35 -2.69 14.31
CA ALA A 106 0.25 -3.10 15.70
C ALA A 106 1.24 -2.33 16.58
N SER A 107 2.49 -2.17 16.14
CA SER A 107 3.51 -1.44 16.92
C SER A 107 3.14 0.03 17.15
N SER A 108 2.52 0.69 16.16
CA SER A 108 2.09 2.09 16.27
C SER A 108 1.10 2.34 17.43
N THR A 109 0.37 1.30 17.84
CA THR A 109 -0.60 1.36 18.95
C THR A 109 0.01 1.12 20.33
N LEU A 110 1.28 0.68 20.42
CA LEU A 110 1.95 0.40 21.68
C LEU A 110 2.30 1.68 22.46
N PRO A 111 2.50 1.58 23.79
CA PRO A 111 3.14 2.64 24.58
C PRO A 111 4.53 3.00 24.02
N ALA A 112 4.97 4.25 24.23
CA ALA A 112 6.14 4.82 23.56
C ALA A 112 7.42 3.96 23.66
N ASP A 113 7.75 3.48 24.86
CA ASP A 113 8.98 2.70 25.09
C ASP A 113 8.97 1.38 24.32
N HIS A 114 7.85 0.63 24.38
CA HIS A 114 7.70 -0.63 23.64
C HIS A 114 7.54 -0.42 22.12
N ARG A 115 6.99 0.72 21.71
CA ARG A 115 6.86 1.09 20.30
C ARG A 115 8.22 1.27 19.64
N ILE A 116 9.14 1.96 20.31
CA ILE A 116 10.49 2.23 19.78
C ILE A 116 11.24 0.91 19.56
N GLU A 117 11.33 0.07 20.60
CA GLU A 117 12.02 -1.22 20.54
C GLU A 117 11.41 -2.14 19.47
N ARG A 118 10.07 -2.24 19.44
CA ARG A 118 9.38 -3.06 18.44
C ARG A 118 9.62 -2.54 17.04
N ARG A 119 9.60 -1.22 16.83
CA ARG A 119 9.84 -0.61 15.53
C ARG A 119 11.26 -0.85 15.03
N GLU A 120 12.29 -0.72 15.87
CA GLU A 120 13.69 -0.97 15.47
C GLU A 120 13.89 -2.39 14.95
N THR A 121 13.24 -3.36 15.60
CA THR A 121 13.25 -4.77 15.14
C THR A 121 12.60 -4.91 13.76
N LEU A 122 11.45 -4.25 13.54
CA LEU A 122 10.72 -4.30 12.27
C LEU A 122 11.44 -3.53 11.16
N GLU A 123 12.10 -2.42 11.48
CA GLU A 123 12.90 -1.62 10.56
C GLU A 123 14.02 -2.44 9.94
N THR A 124 14.69 -3.29 10.72
CA THR A 124 15.71 -4.21 10.19
C THR A 124 15.15 -5.14 9.10
N ALA A 125 13.92 -5.64 9.26
CA ALA A 125 13.28 -6.46 8.22
C ALA A 125 12.87 -5.63 6.99
N VAL A 126 12.47 -4.37 7.19
CA VAL A 126 12.22 -3.44 6.08
C VAL A 126 13.50 -3.17 5.28
N ASP A 127 14.62 -2.95 5.96
CA ASP A 127 15.93 -2.76 5.31
C ASP A 127 16.35 -3.97 4.47
N GLU A 128 15.99 -5.18 4.89
CA GLU A 128 16.22 -6.39 4.10
C GLU A 128 15.35 -6.41 2.84
N VAL A 129 14.05 -6.08 2.96
CA VAL A 129 13.13 -5.97 1.81
C VAL A 129 13.62 -4.93 0.82
N GLU A 130 14.13 -3.78 1.27
CA GLU A 130 14.63 -2.72 0.40
C GLU A 130 15.89 -3.09 -0.41
N LYS A 131 16.63 -4.11 0.00
CA LYS A 131 17.81 -4.60 -0.76
C LYS A 131 17.40 -5.56 -1.88
N LEU A 132 16.22 -6.18 -1.78
CA LEU A 132 15.76 -7.21 -2.70
C LEU A 132 15.61 -6.74 -4.16
N PRO A 133 15.13 -5.52 -4.48
CA PRO A 133 15.09 -5.06 -5.87
C PRO A 133 16.48 -5.10 -6.52
N GLY A 134 17.50 -4.60 -5.84
CA GLY A 134 18.88 -4.61 -6.33
C GLY A 134 19.40 -6.03 -6.61
N ILE A 135 19.13 -6.98 -5.71
CA ILE A 135 19.48 -8.39 -5.90
C ILE A 135 18.70 -9.00 -7.08
N ALA A 136 17.40 -8.71 -7.20
CA ALA A 136 16.57 -9.21 -8.28
C ALA A 136 16.98 -8.65 -9.66
N TYR A 137 17.53 -7.44 -9.72
CA TYR A 137 17.98 -6.81 -10.96
C TYR A 137 19.38 -7.23 -11.39
N THR A 138 20.30 -7.37 -10.43
CA THR A 138 21.72 -7.55 -10.74
C THR A 138 22.22 -8.98 -10.49
N GLY A 139 21.52 -9.74 -9.65
CA GLY A 139 21.87 -11.11 -9.30
C GLY A 139 21.36 -12.15 -10.30
N THR A 140 21.82 -13.38 -10.10
CA THR A 140 21.29 -14.57 -10.76
C THR A 140 19.90 -14.92 -10.24
N VAL A 141 19.16 -15.73 -11.01
CA VAL A 141 17.86 -16.28 -10.57
C VAL A 141 17.98 -17.01 -9.22
N GLY A 142 19.07 -17.76 -9.01
CA GLY A 142 19.29 -18.51 -7.76
C GLY A 142 19.51 -17.60 -6.56
N GLU A 143 20.27 -16.51 -6.73
CA GLU A 143 20.50 -15.51 -5.69
C GLU A 143 19.20 -14.78 -5.34
N ALA A 144 18.42 -14.36 -6.34
CA ALA A 144 17.13 -13.71 -6.12
C ALA A 144 16.13 -14.62 -5.39
N LEU A 145 16.02 -15.90 -5.80
CA LEU A 145 15.18 -16.89 -5.10
C LEU A 145 15.60 -17.07 -3.64
N THR A 146 16.91 -17.18 -3.39
CA THR A 146 17.44 -17.36 -2.03
C THR A 146 17.17 -16.13 -1.18
N ALA A 147 17.37 -14.93 -1.73
CA ALA A 147 17.11 -13.67 -1.04
C ALA A 147 15.62 -13.50 -0.70
N PHE A 148 14.72 -13.79 -1.64
CA PHE A 148 13.26 -13.72 -1.39
C PHE A 148 12.82 -14.71 -0.32
N ALA A 149 13.33 -15.95 -0.37
CA ALA A 149 13.02 -16.96 0.65
C ALA A 149 13.53 -16.54 2.04
N THR A 150 14.78 -16.07 2.12
CA THR A 150 15.39 -15.62 3.39
C THR A 150 14.61 -14.47 4.01
N ALA A 151 14.27 -13.44 3.21
CA ALA A 151 13.48 -12.31 3.69
C ALA A 151 12.08 -12.74 4.12
N THR A 152 11.44 -13.65 3.38
CA THR A 152 10.13 -14.21 3.72
C THR A 152 10.17 -14.92 5.07
N ASP A 153 11.16 -15.79 5.30
CA ASP A 153 11.32 -16.52 6.55
C ASP A 153 11.62 -15.58 7.72
N ARG A 154 12.48 -14.57 7.50
CA ARG A 154 12.77 -13.54 8.50
C ARG A 154 11.51 -12.80 8.90
N ILE A 155 10.73 -12.31 7.95
CA ILE A 155 9.47 -11.60 8.24
C ILE A 155 8.52 -12.49 9.02
N ASN A 156 8.37 -13.76 8.62
CA ASN A 156 7.49 -14.71 9.30
C ASN A 156 7.93 -15.04 10.73
N SER A 157 9.22 -14.87 11.06
CA SER A 157 9.71 -15.03 12.42
C SER A 157 9.39 -13.84 13.34
N LEU A 158 9.03 -12.69 12.75
CA LEU A 158 8.80 -11.43 13.46
C LEU A 158 7.32 -11.12 13.67
N ALA A 159 6.45 -11.55 12.74
CA ALA A 159 5.01 -11.30 12.74
C ALA A 159 4.25 -12.41 13.47
#